data_AF-A0A0F0GZE7-F1
#
_entry.id   AF-A0A0F0GZE7-F1
#
_cell.length_a   1.000
_cell.length_b   1.000
_cell.length_c   1.000
_cell.angle_alpha   90.00
_cell.angle_beta   90.00
_cell.angle_gamma   90.00
#
_symmetry.space_group_name_H-M   'P 1'
#
loop_
_entity.id
_entity.type
_entity.pdbx_description
1 polymer ?
#
loop_
_entity_poly.entity_id
_entity_poly.type
_entity_poly.pdbx_seq_one_letter_code
_entity_poly.pdbx_strand_id
1 'polypeptide(L)'
;MKKTSVARLGTALATVTAATALVAATATSAHAAEHKVTSNCEVTWINCANEPLLMLFYNSKELAVKNGSYTSSWAQFYGNVHDYTGTSQYQGSTLTTFRYAFNGNGTGSWQYMKNNAASVQNCSGTDAYRVYFNSGYGGTSQYFQKREPYGNCPWSNLISALKNENASQHLSLIHI
;
A
#
# COMPACT_ATOMS: atom_id res chain seq x y z
N MET A 1 70.88 -9.52 52.73
CA MET A 1 70.62 -8.07 52.51
C MET A 1 71.46 -7.66 51.29
N LYS A 2 70.88 -7.49 50.08
CA LYS A 2 70.49 -6.21 49.41
C LYS A 2 71.62 -5.15 49.49
N LYS A 3 72.08 -4.48 48.43
CA LYS A 3 71.48 -4.17 47.11
C LYS A 3 72.53 -3.64 46.12
N THR A 4 72.30 -3.93 44.85
CA THR A 4 73.03 -3.52 43.64
C THR A 4 72.70 -2.09 43.19
N SER A 5 73.63 -1.56 42.40
CA SER A 5 73.85 -0.24 41.78
C SER A 5 72.66 0.61 41.30
N VAL A 6 72.90 1.92 41.32
CA VAL A 6 72.10 2.98 40.69
C VAL A 6 72.69 3.33 39.33
N ALA A 7 71.86 3.33 38.28
CA ALA A 7 72.09 4.08 37.05
C ALA A 7 70.81 4.83 36.69
N ARG A 8 70.92 6.14 36.50
CA ARG A 8 69.85 7.02 36.01
C ARG A 8 69.82 6.94 34.49
N LEU A 9 68.65 6.71 33.91
CA LEU A 9 68.36 7.10 32.53
C LEU A 9 66.97 7.74 32.47
N GLY A 10 66.94 8.90 31.81
CA GLY A 10 65.83 9.84 31.74
C GLY A 10 64.63 9.31 30.96
N THR A 11 63.50 9.84 31.38
CA THR A 11 62.15 9.66 30.87
C THR A 11 62.04 10.15 29.42
N ALA A 12 61.59 9.29 28.50
CA ALA A 12 61.02 9.71 27.22
C ALA A 12 59.56 9.25 27.20
N LEU A 13 58.64 10.22 27.24
CA LEU A 13 57.20 9.98 27.20
C LEU A 13 56.76 9.63 25.77
N ALA A 14 55.87 8.65 25.73
CA ALA A 14 55.12 8.08 24.61
C ALA A 14 54.51 9.07 23.61
N THR A 15 54.37 8.61 22.36
CA THR A 15 53.09 8.64 21.63
C THR A 15 53.10 7.58 20.52
N VAL A 16 52.42 6.45 20.74
CA VAL A 16 51.95 5.58 19.63
C VAL A 16 50.44 5.66 19.66
N THR A 17 49.87 6.53 18.83
CA THR A 17 48.44 6.56 18.54
C THR A 17 48.09 5.31 17.73
N ALA A 18 47.53 4.30 18.40
CA ALA A 18 46.87 3.20 17.72
C ALA A 18 45.54 3.71 17.14
N ALA A 19 45.49 3.91 15.82
CA ALA A 19 44.25 4.17 15.11
C ALA A 19 43.38 2.91 15.14
N THR A 20 42.42 2.87 16.06
CA THR A 20 41.31 1.92 16.01
C THR A 20 40.33 2.43 14.96
N ALA A 21 40.39 1.88 13.75
CA ALA A 21 39.35 2.07 12.76
C ALA A 21 38.10 1.31 13.23
N LEU A 22 37.20 2.00 13.93
CA LEU A 22 35.83 1.53 14.13
C LEU A 22 35.17 1.51 12.74
N VAL A 23 35.09 0.33 12.12
CA VAL A 23 34.13 0.11 11.04
C VAL A 23 32.76 0.07 11.71
N ALA A 24 32.14 1.24 11.86
CA ALA A 24 30.72 1.33 12.11
C ALA A 24 30.04 0.80 10.85
N ALA A 25 29.81 -0.51 10.80
CA ALA A 25 28.91 -1.11 9.84
C ALA A 25 27.55 -0.44 10.07
N THR A 26 27.20 0.51 9.21
CA THR A 26 25.84 1.02 9.09
C THR A 26 25.00 -0.14 8.60
N ALA A 27 24.55 -0.99 9.52
CA ALA A 27 23.54 -1.98 9.25
C ALA A 27 22.29 -1.17 8.84
N THR A 28 22.11 -0.99 7.53
CA THR A 28 20.84 -0.56 6.98
C THR A 28 19.85 -1.64 7.40
N SER A 29 18.84 -1.27 8.18
CA SER A 29 17.71 -2.15 8.46
C SER A 29 17.27 -2.79 7.16
N ALA A 30 17.23 -4.12 7.09
CA ALA A 30 16.67 -4.82 5.94
C ALA A 30 15.21 -4.40 5.81
N HIS A 31 14.94 -3.40 4.97
CA HIS A 31 13.58 -3.03 4.65
C HIS A 31 12.96 -4.23 3.94
N ALA A 32 11.83 -4.72 4.47
CA ALA A 32 11.00 -5.68 3.78
C ALA A 32 10.80 -5.20 2.33
N ALA A 33 11.03 -6.08 1.36
CA ALA A 33 10.78 -5.75 -0.03
C ALA A 33 9.33 -5.23 -0.16
N GLU A 34 9.14 -4.15 -0.93
CA GLU A 34 7.82 -3.65 -1.23
C GLU A 34 7.35 -4.24 -2.55
N HIS A 35 6.14 -4.80 -2.54
CA HIS A 35 5.51 -5.36 -3.72
C HIS A 35 4.22 -4.59 -4.05
N LYS A 36 4.13 -4.07 -5.27
CA LYS A 36 2.93 -3.39 -5.75
C LYS A 36 2.02 -4.41 -6.43
N VAL A 37 0.76 -4.42 -6.02
CA VAL A 37 -0.30 -5.22 -6.66
C VAL A 37 -1.41 -4.31 -7.13
N THR A 38 -2.02 -4.61 -8.28
CA THR A 38 -3.11 -3.79 -8.83
C THR A 38 -4.49 -4.33 -8.46
N SER A 39 -4.51 -5.57 -7.97
CA SER A 39 -5.70 -6.24 -7.49
C SER A 39 -5.43 -7.10 -6.26
N ASN A 40 -6.43 -7.23 -5.37
CA ASN A 40 -6.37 -8.22 -4.28
C ASN A 40 -6.61 -9.65 -4.76
N CYS A 41 -6.78 -9.86 -6.06
CA CYS A 41 -6.85 -11.16 -6.71
C CYS A 41 -5.50 -11.62 -7.30
N GLU A 42 -4.51 -10.73 -7.34
CA GLU A 42 -3.13 -11.07 -7.73
C GLU A 42 -2.35 -11.79 -6.61
N VAL A 43 -2.97 -11.93 -5.43
CA VAL A 43 -2.37 -12.61 -4.28
C VAL A 43 -2.94 -14.01 -4.11
N THR A 44 -2.09 -14.98 -3.77
CA THR A 44 -2.38 -16.41 -3.83
C THR A 44 -3.43 -16.91 -2.82
N TRP A 45 -3.83 -16.07 -1.86
CA TRP A 45 -4.76 -16.43 -0.78
C TRP A 45 -6.20 -15.94 -1.01
N ILE A 46 -6.49 -15.28 -2.15
CA ILE A 46 -7.85 -14.84 -2.51
C ILE A 46 -8.23 -15.47 -3.85
N ASN A 47 -9.29 -16.26 -3.87
CA ASN A 47 -9.85 -16.80 -5.10
C ASN A 47 -10.94 -15.86 -5.64
N CYS A 48 -10.72 -15.31 -6.83
CA CYS A 48 -11.63 -14.38 -7.48
C CYS A 48 -12.26 -14.91 -8.78
N ALA A 49 -12.35 -16.23 -8.97
CA ALA A 49 -12.71 -16.88 -10.24
C ALA A 49 -13.99 -16.39 -10.98
N ASN A 50 -14.85 -15.54 -10.38
CA ASN A 50 -16.08 -15.02 -11.00
C ASN A 50 -16.32 -13.50 -10.79
N GLU A 51 -15.26 -12.73 -10.51
CA GLU A 51 -15.16 -11.27 -10.31
C GLU A 51 -16.43 -10.38 -10.48
N PRO A 52 -17.12 -10.02 -9.39
CA PRO A 52 -17.73 -8.71 -9.25
C PRO A 52 -16.67 -7.65 -8.90
N LEU A 53 -16.63 -6.55 -9.67
CA LEU A 53 -15.51 -5.61 -9.62
C LEU A 53 -15.85 -4.29 -8.95
N LEU A 54 -15.23 -4.01 -7.80
CA LEU A 54 -15.07 -2.64 -7.35
C LEU A 54 -13.78 -2.09 -7.96
N MET A 55 -13.88 -1.00 -8.71
CA MET A 55 -12.73 -0.30 -9.29
C MET A 55 -12.62 1.08 -8.66
N LEU A 56 -11.44 1.39 -8.12
CA LEU A 56 -11.10 2.72 -7.63
C LEU A 56 -10.14 3.38 -8.61
N PHE A 57 -10.48 4.58 -9.07
CA PHE A 57 -9.72 5.33 -10.07
C PHE A 57 -8.96 6.47 -9.41
N TYR A 58 -7.74 6.70 -9.90
CA TYR A 58 -6.90 7.82 -9.45
C TYR A 58 -7.58 9.18 -9.65
N ASN A 59 -8.28 9.34 -10.78
CA ASN A 59 -8.94 10.59 -11.12
C ASN A 59 -10.46 10.57 -10.88
N SER A 60 -11.05 11.78 -10.89
CA SER A 60 -12.51 11.94 -10.86
C SER A 60 -13.14 11.27 -12.09
N LYS A 61 -14.41 10.90 -12.00
CA LYS A 61 -15.17 10.20 -13.04
C LYS A 61 -15.03 10.86 -14.41
N GLU A 62 -15.10 12.19 -14.44
CA GLU A 62 -15.05 13.00 -15.66
C GLU A 62 -13.70 12.91 -16.37
N LEU A 63 -12.63 12.70 -15.60
CA LEU A 63 -11.27 12.54 -16.08
C LEU A 63 -10.88 11.07 -16.26
N ALA A 64 -11.61 10.15 -15.62
CA ALA A 64 -11.31 8.73 -15.68
C ALA A 64 -11.77 8.09 -17.00
N VAL A 65 -12.82 8.62 -17.62
CA VAL A 65 -13.30 8.19 -18.94
C VAL A 65 -13.35 9.37 -19.90
N LYS A 66 -12.74 9.19 -21.07
CA LYS A 66 -12.85 10.12 -22.19
C LYS A 66 -13.28 9.34 -23.42
N ASN A 67 -14.34 9.79 -24.09
CA ASN A 67 -14.88 9.15 -25.30
C ASN A 67 -15.14 7.64 -25.15
N GLY A 68 -15.62 7.20 -23.97
CA GLY A 68 -15.92 5.79 -23.69
C GLY A 68 -14.70 4.92 -23.39
N SER A 69 -13.49 5.49 -23.34
CA SER A 69 -12.27 4.77 -22.97
C SER A 69 -11.73 5.22 -21.62
N TYR A 70 -11.23 4.26 -20.83
CA TYR A 70 -10.51 4.56 -19.60
C TYR A 70 -9.21 5.32 -19.92
N THR A 71 -9.03 6.47 -19.28
CA THR A 71 -7.81 7.30 -19.40
C THR A 71 -7.09 7.48 -18.06
N SER A 72 -7.79 7.19 -16.95
CA SER A 72 -7.20 7.07 -15.62
C SER A 72 -6.80 5.64 -15.32
N SER A 73 -5.75 5.50 -14.54
CA SER A 73 -5.40 4.24 -13.89
C SER A 73 -6.41 3.88 -12.81
N TRP A 74 -6.57 2.58 -12.57
CA TRP A 74 -7.47 2.03 -11.54
C TRP A 74 -6.83 0.88 -10.79
N ALA A 75 -7.26 0.66 -9.56
CA ALA A 75 -7.01 -0.56 -8.80
C ALA A 75 -8.34 -1.32 -8.63
N GLN A 76 -8.26 -2.64 -8.58
CA GLN A 76 -9.42 -3.52 -8.64
C GLN A 76 -9.53 -4.35 -7.36
N PHE A 77 -10.75 -4.53 -6.88
CA PHE A 77 -10.98 -5.25 -5.63
C PHE A 77 -12.21 -6.12 -5.66
N TYR A 78 -12.07 -7.25 -4.98
CA TYR A 78 -13.12 -8.19 -4.66
C TYR A 78 -13.25 -8.34 -3.14
N GLY A 79 -14.48 -8.26 -2.62
CA GLY A 79 -14.76 -8.49 -1.21
C GLY A 79 -14.20 -7.41 -0.27
N ASN A 80 -13.90 -7.83 0.95
CA ASN A 80 -13.52 -6.92 2.03
C ASN A 80 -12.01 -6.66 2.03
N VAL A 81 -11.62 -5.39 2.06
CA VAL A 81 -10.23 -4.94 2.14
C VAL A 81 -10.08 -4.00 3.32
N HIS A 82 -9.56 -4.53 4.42
CA HIS A 82 -9.44 -3.82 5.70
C HIS A 82 -8.43 -2.66 5.65
N ASP A 83 -7.39 -2.78 4.83
CA ASP A 83 -6.43 -1.72 4.61
C ASP A 83 -5.87 -1.83 3.18
N TYR A 84 -5.73 -0.69 2.52
CA TYR A 84 -5.09 -0.56 1.23
C TYR A 84 -3.56 -0.69 1.22
N THR A 85 -2.97 -0.94 2.38
CA THR A 85 -1.61 -1.43 2.54
C THR A 85 -1.60 -2.55 3.58
N GLY A 86 -0.66 -3.47 3.46
CA GLY A 86 -0.48 -4.49 4.48
C GLY A 86 0.85 -5.21 4.36
N THR A 87 1.11 -6.07 5.33
CA THR A 87 2.21 -7.02 5.28
C THR A 87 1.65 -8.39 4.96
N SER A 88 2.20 -9.08 3.96
CA SER A 88 1.86 -10.47 3.67
C SER A 88 3.03 -11.21 3.06
N GLN A 89 3.03 -12.53 3.18
CA GLN A 89 3.95 -13.40 2.46
C GLN A 89 3.51 -13.48 1.01
N TYR A 90 4.04 -12.60 0.15
CA TYR A 90 3.82 -12.72 -1.29
C TYR A 90 4.61 -13.92 -1.83
N GLN A 91 3.90 -14.90 -2.41
CA GLN A 91 4.48 -16.12 -3.02
C GLN A 91 5.43 -16.92 -2.12
N GLY A 92 5.15 -17.00 -0.81
CA GLY A 92 5.99 -17.76 0.13
C GLY A 92 7.32 -17.09 0.52
N SER A 93 7.49 -15.80 0.23
CA SER A 93 8.68 -15.02 0.59
C SER A 93 8.70 -14.59 2.08
N THR A 94 9.89 -14.22 2.58
CA THR A 94 10.09 -13.44 3.82
C THR A 94 9.12 -12.26 3.90
N LEU A 95 8.73 -11.81 5.09
CA LEU A 95 7.75 -10.71 5.32
C LEU A 95 7.89 -9.57 4.29
N THR A 96 6.97 -9.51 3.32
CA THR A 96 6.93 -8.50 2.26
C THR A 96 5.81 -7.52 2.58
N THR A 97 6.06 -6.23 2.38
CA THR A 97 4.96 -5.25 2.47
C THR A 97 4.31 -5.18 1.10
N PHE A 98 3.02 -5.49 1.01
CA PHE A 98 2.26 -5.26 -0.22
C PHE A 98 1.52 -3.92 -0.15
N ARG A 99 1.46 -3.24 -1.29
CA ARG A 99 0.69 -2.01 -1.45
C ARG A 99 -0.16 -2.11 -2.69
N TYR A 100 -1.44 -1.76 -2.58
CA TYR A 100 -2.24 -1.59 -3.77
C TYR A 100 -1.78 -0.34 -4.51
N ALA A 101 -1.53 -0.50 -5.80
CA ALA A 101 -1.21 0.58 -6.71
C ALA A 101 -2.26 0.63 -7.81
N PHE A 102 -2.49 1.81 -8.36
CA PHE A 102 -3.25 1.88 -9.60
C PHE A 102 -2.46 1.18 -10.71
N ASN A 103 -3.19 0.52 -11.61
CA ASN A 103 -2.62 -0.20 -12.73
C ASN A 103 -1.65 0.66 -13.54
N GLY A 104 -0.76 0.00 -14.28
CA GLY A 104 0.30 0.67 -15.03
C GLY A 104 -0.16 1.58 -16.19
N ASN A 105 -1.47 1.76 -16.41
CA ASN A 105 -2.02 2.36 -17.61
C ASN A 105 -2.73 3.69 -17.32
N GLY A 106 -2.37 4.76 -18.04
CA GLY A 106 -3.04 6.06 -17.93
C GLY A 106 -2.54 6.92 -16.77
N THR A 107 -3.31 7.95 -16.42
CA THR A 107 -2.94 8.90 -15.37
C THR A 107 -3.08 8.27 -13.98
N GLY A 108 -2.05 8.44 -13.13
CA GLY A 108 -2.01 7.81 -11.80
C GLY A 108 -1.30 6.47 -11.78
N SER A 109 -0.74 6.05 -12.91
CA SER A 109 -0.05 4.77 -13.06
C SER A 109 1.02 4.55 -11.99
N TRP A 110 0.98 3.38 -11.36
CA TRP A 110 1.88 2.94 -10.28
C TRP A 110 1.89 3.79 -9.01
N GLN A 111 1.01 4.80 -8.89
CA GLN A 111 0.79 5.51 -7.63
C GLN A 111 0.11 4.56 -6.64
N TYR A 112 0.45 4.69 -5.36
CA TYR A 112 -0.25 3.95 -4.31
C TYR A 112 -1.71 4.38 -4.26
N MET A 113 -2.61 3.43 -4.08
CA MET A 113 -4.04 3.71 -4.16
C MET A 113 -4.60 4.30 -2.86
N LYS A 114 -4.06 3.89 -1.70
CA LYS A 114 -4.43 4.47 -0.41
C LYS A 114 -4.28 5.99 -0.47
N ASN A 115 -5.33 6.71 -0.10
CA ASN A 115 -5.41 8.17 -0.09
C ASN A 115 -5.16 8.82 -1.46
N ASN A 116 -5.47 8.14 -2.56
CA ASN A 116 -5.27 8.72 -3.90
C ASN A 116 -6.41 8.39 -4.87
N ALA A 117 -7.48 7.70 -4.43
CA ALA A 117 -8.62 7.47 -5.31
C ALA A 117 -9.56 8.68 -5.29
N ALA A 118 -10.10 9.01 -6.45
CA ALA A 118 -11.04 10.12 -6.62
C ALA A 118 -12.41 9.70 -7.13
N SER A 119 -12.53 8.53 -7.75
CA SER A 119 -13.83 8.00 -8.16
C SER A 119 -13.88 6.48 -8.09
N VAL A 120 -15.10 5.95 -8.07
CA VAL A 120 -15.37 4.53 -7.90
C VAL A 120 -16.38 4.07 -8.93
N GLN A 121 -16.12 2.92 -9.52
CA GLN A 121 -17.08 2.18 -10.33
C GLN A 121 -17.34 0.81 -9.69
N ASN A 122 -18.61 0.50 -9.43
CA ASN A 122 -19.01 -0.81 -8.92
C ASN A 122 -19.68 -1.62 -10.03
N CYS A 123 -18.97 -2.58 -10.60
CA CYS A 123 -19.48 -3.51 -11.60
C CYS A 123 -19.99 -4.83 -11.01
N SER A 124 -20.02 -4.97 -9.69
CA SER A 124 -20.54 -6.16 -9.03
C SER A 124 -22.03 -6.38 -9.34
N GLY A 125 -22.42 -7.56 -9.82
CA GLY A 125 -23.83 -7.90 -10.01
C GLY A 125 -24.55 -8.32 -8.72
N THR A 126 -23.79 -8.68 -7.70
CA THR A 126 -24.29 -9.27 -6.45
C THR A 126 -24.24 -8.29 -5.29
N ASP A 127 -23.17 -7.50 -5.22
CA ASP A 127 -22.75 -6.81 -4.01
C ASP A 127 -22.63 -5.30 -4.18
N ALA A 128 -23.23 -4.58 -3.24
CA ALA A 128 -22.90 -3.18 -3.07
C ALA A 128 -21.63 -3.05 -2.22
N TYR A 129 -20.94 -1.92 -2.35
CA TYR A 129 -19.72 -1.65 -1.60
C TYR A 129 -19.84 -0.37 -0.80
N ARG A 130 -19.00 -0.26 0.23
CA ARG A 130 -18.81 0.97 0.98
C ARG A 130 -17.33 1.25 1.13
N VAL A 131 -16.90 2.43 0.71
CA VAL A 131 -15.51 2.91 0.84
C VAL A 131 -15.40 3.84 2.04
N TYR A 132 -14.29 3.74 2.76
CA TYR A 132 -14.06 4.41 4.05
C TYR A 132 -12.79 5.25 4.06
N PHE A 133 -12.83 6.29 4.90
CA PHE A 133 -11.70 7.18 5.16
C PHE A 133 -10.55 6.47 5.87
N ASN A 134 -10.86 5.68 6.91
CA ASN A 134 -9.84 4.97 7.69
C ASN A 134 -9.73 3.50 7.31
N SER A 135 -8.57 2.92 7.61
CA SER A 135 -8.42 1.46 7.69
C SER A 135 -9.42 0.88 8.70
N GLY A 136 -9.79 -0.38 8.53
CA GLY A 136 -10.73 -1.08 9.41
C GLY A 136 -12.17 -0.61 9.29
N TYR A 137 -12.55 -0.07 8.13
CA TYR A 137 -13.92 0.37 7.84
C TYR A 137 -14.41 1.47 8.78
N GLY A 138 -13.49 2.33 9.23
CA GLY A 138 -13.77 3.41 10.18
C GLY A 138 -13.98 4.77 9.50
N GLY A 139 -14.65 5.67 10.21
CA GLY A 139 -14.81 7.07 9.82
C GLY A 139 -15.87 7.31 8.74
N THR A 140 -15.77 8.45 8.08
CA THR A 140 -16.65 8.82 6.95
C THR A 140 -16.65 7.73 5.90
N SER A 141 -17.81 7.46 5.32
CA SER A 141 -17.97 6.44 4.30
C SER A 141 -18.98 6.82 3.23
N GLN A 142 -18.87 6.17 2.07
CA GLN A 142 -19.79 6.34 0.96
C GLN A 142 -20.20 4.98 0.42
N TYR A 143 -21.51 4.82 0.21
CA TYR A 143 -22.11 3.63 -0.37
C TYR A 143 -22.09 3.71 -1.90
N PHE A 144 -21.80 2.59 -2.54
CA PHE A 144 -21.80 2.40 -3.99
C PHE A 144 -22.67 1.20 -4.33
N GLN A 145 -23.81 1.47 -4.95
CA GLN A 145 -24.77 0.45 -5.36
C GLN A 145 -24.13 -0.54 -6.32
N LYS A 146 -24.61 -1.79 -6.26
CA LYS A 146 -24.26 -2.84 -7.22
C LYS A 146 -24.76 -2.51 -8.62
N ARG A 147 -24.20 -3.18 -9.63
CA ARG A 147 -24.69 -3.15 -11.00
C ARG A 147 -26.09 -3.76 -11.07
N GLU A 148 -27.00 -3.06 -11.74
CA GLU A 148 -28.33 -3.59 -12.07
C GLU A 148 -28.21 -4.82 -13.01
N PRO A 149 -29.16 -5.77 -13.00
CA PRO A 149 -29.07 -7.04 -13.74
C PRO A 149 -28.75 -6.91 -15.24
N TYR A 150 -29.02 -5.75 -15.85
CA TYR A 150 -28.71 -5.42 -17.26
C TYR A 150 -28.22 -3.98 -17.42
N GLY A 151 -27.71 -3.37 -16.35
CA GLY A 151 -27.31 -1.96 -16.31
C GLY A 151 -25.82 -1.75 -16.49
N ASN A 152 -25.47 -0.49 -16.78
CA ASN A 152 -24.08 -0.03 -16.67
C ASN A 152 -23.61 -0.11 -15.22
N CYS A 153 -22.31 -0.29 -15.00
CA CYS A 153 -21.74 -0.23 -13.66
C CYS A 153 -21.93 1.17 -13.06
N PRO A 154 -22.57 1.32 -11.90
CA PRO A 154 -22.66 2.60 -11.20
C PRO A 154 -21.28 3.21 -11.01
N TRP A 155 -21.16 4.49 -11.38
CA TRP A 155 -19.92 5.25 -11.24
C TRP A 155 -20.22 6.64 -10.69
N SER A 156 -19.58 6.98 -9.58
CA SER A 156 -19.59 8.32 -9.00
C SER A 156 -18.22 8.75 -8.50
N ASN A 157 -18.07 10.06 -8.31
CA ASN A 157 -16.94 10.61 -7.56
C ASN A 157 -17.05 10.23 -6.09
N LEU A 158 -15.89 10.07 -5.45
CA LEU A 158 -15.83 10.07 -4.00
C LEU A 158 -16.27 11.45 -3.49
N ILE A 159 -17.03 11.48 -2.41
CA ILE A 159 -17.35 12.72 -1.69
C ILE A 159 -16.05 13.43 -1.27
N SER A 160 -16.12 14.74 -1.05
CA SER A 160 -14.94 15.55 -0.72
C SER A 160 -14.10 14.99 0.44
N ALA A 161 -14.76 14.43 1.45
CA ALA A 161 -14.10 13.83 2.60
C ALA A 161 -13.35 12.53 2.29
N LEU A 162 -13.64 11.84 1.18
CA LEU A 162 -13.01 10.56 0.81
C LEU A 162 -12.09 10.66 -0.40
N LYS A 163 -12.27 11.70 -1.23
CA LYS A 163 -11.43 11.92 -2.40
C LYS A 163 -9.99 12.14 -1.95
N ASN A 164 -9.09 11.27 -2.41
CA ASN A 164 -7.68 11.22 -2.02
C ASN A 164 -7.47 10.99 -0.51
N GLU A 165 -8.42 10.36 0.17
CA GLU A 165 -8.34 10.08 1.61
C GLU A 165 -8.96 8.72 1.95
N ASN A 166 -9.07 7.82 0.98
CA ASN A 166 -9.68 6.50 1.12
C ASN A 166 -8.66 5.44 1.59
N ALA A 167 -9.06 4.58 2.53
CA ALA A 167 -8.16 3.60 3.14
C ALA A 167 -8.67 2.15 3.22
N SER A 168 -9.98 1.91 3.09
CA SER A 168 -10.55 0.55 3.11
C SER A 168 -11.92 0.48 2.42
N GLN A 169 -12.39 -0.74 2.12
CA GLN A 169 -13.78 -0.99 1.71
C GLN A 169 -14.30 -2.34 2.18
N HIS A 170 -15.62 -2.44 2.26
CA HIS A 170 -16.29 -3.71 2.48
C HIS A 170 -17.57 -3.87 1.66
N LEU A 171 -18.05 -5.11 1.62
CA LEU A 171 -19.34 -5.50 1.09
C LEU A 171 -20.44 -4.89 1.96
N SER A 172 -21.22 -3.99 1.38
CA SER A 172 -22.40 -3.46 2.04
C SER A 172 -23.53 -4.46 1.90
N LEU A 173 -23.82 -5.19 2.97
CA LEU A 173 -25.03 -6.02 3.05
C LEU A 173 -26.26 -5.12 2.87
N ILE A 174 -27.09 -5.47 1.89
CA ILE A 174 -28.44 -4.92 1.78
C ILE A 174 -29.21 -5.57 2.94
N HIS A 175 -29.58 -4.79 3.95
CA HIS A 175 -30.66 -5.19 4.84
C HIS A 175 -31.93 -5.15 3.99
N ILE A 176 -32.42 -6.33 3.61
CA ILE A 176 -33.72 -6.53 2.97
C ILE A 176 -34.78 -6.58 4.07
#